data_AF-A0A6G8RWX9-F1
#
_entry.id   AF-A0A6G8RWX9-F1
#
_cell.length_a   1.000
_cell.length_b   1.000
_cell.length_c   1.000
_cell.angle_alpha   90.00
_cell.angle_beta   90.00
_cell.angle_gamma   90.00
#
_symmetry.space_group_name_H-M   'P 1'
#
loop_
_entity.id
_entity.type
_entity.pdbx_description
1 polymer ?
#
loop_
_entity_poly.entity_id
_entity_poly.type
_entity_poly.pdbx_seq_one_letter_code
_entity_poly.pdbx_strand_id
1 'polypeptide(L)'
;MPKFFTKTPNRTALILSNFHGTLEASLQGLSSIEPERILVIKEDPLSTQHILVHDKTLVGHSIRLEKKDVESANKNRQELYHLLATVLDQVKSA
;
A
#
# COMPACT_ATOMS: atom_id res chain seq x y z
N MET A 1 18.93 -0.64 -24.60
CA MET A 1 17.63 -1.31 -24.36
C MET A 1 17.18 -0.98 -22.94
N PRO A 2 16.04 -0.31 -22.74
CA PRO A 2 15.49 -0.18 -21.40
C PRO A 2 15.09 -1.60 -20.95
N LYS A 3 15.67 -2.07 -19.84
CA LYS A 3 15.22 -3.31 -19.22
C LYS A 3 13.78 -3.08 -18.77
N PHE A 4 12.82 -3.69 -19.47
CA PHE A 4 11.43 -3.77 -19.00
C PHE A 4 11.43 -4.68 -17.78
N PHE A 5 11.69 -4.07 -16.63
CA PHE A 5 11.56 -4.74 -15.36
C PHE A 5 10.09 -5.02 -15.12
N THR A 6 9.71 -6.29 -15.02
CA THR A 6 8.38 -6.70 -14.60
C THR A 6 8.07 -6.07 -13.24
N LYS A 7 7.04 -5.23 -13.20
CA LYS A 7 6.55 -4.59 -11.97
C LYS A 7 5.82 -5.66 -11.15
N THR A 8 6.44 -6.14 -10.08
CA THR A 8 5.81 -7.06 -9.13
C THR A 8 5.41 -6.32 -7.86
N PRO A 9 4.33 -6.73 -7.16
CA PRO A 9 3.93 -6.13 -5.89
C PRO A 9 5.09 -6.03 -4.90
N ASN A 10 5.89 -7.10 -4.77
CA ASN A 10 7.07 -7.13 -3.89
C ASN A 10 8.11 -6.08 -4.28
N ARG A 11 8.39 -5.90 -5.58
CA ARG A 11 9.38 -4.91 -6.00
C ARG A 11 8.88 -3.49 -5.79
N THR A 12 7.62 -3.22 -6.10
CA THR A 12 7.01 -1.91 -5.87
C THR A 12 6.99 -1.60 -4.36
N ALA A 13 6.62 -2.57 -3.52
CA ALA A 13 6.67 -2.46 -2.07
C ALA A 13 8.08 -2.16 -1.56
N LEU A 14 9.11 -2.85 -2.07
CA LEU A 14 10.50 -2.63 -1.69
C LEU A 14 11.00 -1.22 -2.05
N ILE A 15 10.60 -0.71 -3.21
CA ILE A 15 10.92 0.66 -3.62
C ILE A 15 10.23 1.63 -2.65
N LEU A 16 8.91 1.51 -2.50
CA LEU A 16 8.12 2.44 -1.68
C LEU A 16 8.53 2.45 -0.20
N SER A 17 8.88 1.30 0.38
CA SER A 17 9.32 1.21 1.78
C SER A 17 10.72 1.79 2.02
N ASN A 18 11.54 1.92 0.98
CA ASN A 18 12.86 2.55 1.07
C ASN A 18 12.79 4.06 0.84
N PHE A 19 11.88 4.53 -0.02
CA PHE A 19 11.72 5.96 -0.31
C PHE A 19 10.82 6.69 0.69
N HIS A 20 9.88 5.99 1.31
CA HIS A 20 8.90 6.58 2.22
C HIS A 20 8.93 5.88 3.58
N GLY A 21 8.80 6.67 4.65
CA GLY A 21 8.88 6.18 6.04
C GLY A 21 7.56 5.69 6.62
N THR A 22 6.43 5.90 5.93
CA THR A 22 5.10 5.54 6.42
C THR A 22 4.25 4.93 5.31
N LEU A 23 3.28 4.09 5.70
CA LEU A 23 2.33 3.49 4.78
C LEU A 23 1.61 4.54 3.92
N GLU A 24 1.15 5.63 4.54
CA GLU A 24 0.44 6.69 3.82
C GLU A 24 1.32 7.35 2.74
N ALA A 25 2.55 7.72 3.10
CA ALA A 25 3.48 8.31 2.15
C ALA A 25 3.85 7.32 1.02
N SER A 26 4.02 6.04 1.36
CA SER A 26 4.23 4.98 0.38
C SER A 26 3.06 4.83 -0.59
N LEU A 27 1.82 4.84 -0.10
CA LEU A 27 0.62 4.72 -0.95
C LEU A 27 0.43 5.95 -1.85
N GLN A 28 0.69 7.16 -1.35
CA GLN A 28 0.69 8.37 -2.18
C GLN A 28 1.76 8.30 -3.27
N GLY A 29 2.96 7.83 -2.92
CA GLY A 29 4.09 7.65 -3.84
C GLY A 29 3.86 6.57 -4.90
N LEU A 30 2.91 5.64 -4.69
CA LEU A 30 2.58 4.59 -5.65
C LEU A 30 2.19 5.17 -7.01
N SER A 31 1.45 6.28 -7.04
CA SER A 31 1.01 6.94 -8.27
C SER A 31 2.17 7.39 -9.18
N SER A 32 3.35 7.62 -8.62
CA SER A 32 4.57 7.93 -9.39
C SER A 32 5.15 6.71 -10.11
N ILE A 33 4.81 5.50 -9.65
CA ILE A 33 5.30 4.21 -10.19
C ILE A 33 4.22 3.54 -11.05
N GLU A 34 2.98 3.59 -10.60
CA GLU A 34 1.77 3.01 -11.19
C GLU A 34 0.68 4.10 -11.26
N PRO A 35 0.72 4.99 -12.28
CA PRO A 35 -0.15 6.17 -12.34
C PRO A 35 -1.63 5.86 -12.47
N GLU A 36 -1.97 4.66 -12.93
CA GLU A 36 -3.34 4.16 -13.05
C GLU A 36 -3.91 3.63 -11.72
N ARG A 37 -3.13 3.63 -10.63
CA ARG A 37 -3.56 3.17 -9.31
C ARG A 37 -3.44 4.28 -8.29
N ILE A 38 -4.56 4.57 -7.62
CA ILE A 38 -4.64 5.63 -6.63
C ILE A 38 -5.22 5.04 -5.35
N LEU A 39 -4.33 4.57 -4.48
CA LEU A 39 -4.68 4.04 -3.17
C LEU A 39 -4.77 5.17 -2.14
N VAL A 40 -5.86 5.19 -1.38
CA VAL A 40 -6.07 6.16 -0.30
C VAL A 40 -6.45 5.46 1.00
N ILE A 41 -5.97 6.01 2.11
CA ILE A 41 -6.36 5.57 3.44
C ILE A 41 -7.65 6.30 3.84
N LYS A 42 -8.61 5.55 4.38
CA LYS A 42 -9.82 6.05 5.01
C LYS A 42 -10.00 5.40 6.38
N GLU A 43 -10.69 6.08 7.27
CA GLU A 43 -11.10 5.47 8.53
C GLU A 43 -12.20 4.43 8.29
N ASP A 44 -12.17 3.35 9.08
CA ASP A 44 -13.23 2.35 9.06
C ASP A 44 -14.44 2.86 9.88
N PRO A 45 -15.62 3.05 9.26
CA PRO A 45 -16.81 3.55 9.97
C PRO A 45 -17.36 2.54 10.99
N LEU A 46 -17.00 1.26 10.89
CA LEU A 46 -17.50 0.20 11.76
C LEU A 46 -16.55 -0.10 12.94
N SER A 47 -15.30 0.36 12.88
CA SER A 47 -14.31 0.04 13.91
C SER A 47 -13.20 1.08 13.98
N THR A 48 -13.01 1.63 15.18
CA THR A 48 -11.89 2.54 15.46
C THR A 48 -10.52 1.89 15.45
N GLN A 49 -10.45 0.55 15.51
CA GLN A 49 -9.19 -0.23 15.50
C GLN A 49 -8.64 -0.51 14.11
N HIS A 50 -9.40 -0.20 13.05
CA HIS A 50 -9.04 -0.55 11.68
C HIS A 50 -8.93 0.71 10.81
N ILE A 51 -8.18 0.58 9.72
CA ILE A 51 -8.19 1.53 8.60
C ILE A 51 -8.52 0.79 7.31
N LEU A 52 -9.04 1.52 6.34
CA LEU A 52 -9.37 1.00 5.03
C LEU A 52 -8.40 1.61 4.01
N VAL A 53 -7.72 0.75 3.25
CA VAL A 53 -7.02 1.15 2.03
C VAL A 53 -7.96 0.93 0.86
N HIS A 54 -8.35 2.01 0.19
CA HIS A 54 -9.30 1.98 -0.91
C HIS A 54 -8.60 2.37 -2.20
N ASP A 55 -8.83 1.58 -3.26
CA ASP A 55 -8.43 1.99 -4.61
C ASP A 55 -9.51 2.88 -5.22
N LYS A 56 -9.15 4.12 -5.57
CA LYS A 56 -10.08 5.04 -6.22
C LYS A 56 -10.48 4.61 -7.63
N THR A 57 -9.68 3.75 -8.28
CA THR A 57 -9.99 3.32 -9.65
C THR A 57 -10.91 2.11 -9.69
N LEU A 58 -10.98 1.33 -8.60
CA LEU A 58 -11.85 0.16 -8.45
C LEU A 58 -12.91 0.42 -7.36
N VAL A 59 -14.10 0.82 -7.80
CA VAL A 59 -15.24 1.06 -6.92
C VAL A 59 -15.63 -0.22 -6.20
N GLY A 60 -15.66 -0.17 -4.86
CA GLY A 60 -16.08 -1.29 -4.01
C GLY A 60 -14.96 -2.18 -3.47
N HIS A 61 -13.71 -1.98 -3.89
CA HIS A 61 -12.58 -2.71 -3.32
C HIS A 61 -11.90 -1.91 -2.20
N SER A 62 -11.96 -2.42 -0.98
CA SER A 62 -11.23 -1.87 0.17
C SER A 62 -10.55 -2.99 0.95
N ILE A 63 -9.29 -2.76 1.28
CA ILE A 63 -8.51 -3.65 2.13
C ILE A 63 -8.59 -3.10 3.55
N ARG A 64 -9.00 -3.95 4.48
CA ARG A 64 -9.08 -3.60 5.89
C ARG A 64 -7.79 -4.01 6.59
N LEU A 65 -7.16 -3.06 7.27
CA LEU A 65 -5.90 -3.25 8.01
C LEU A 65 -6.10 -2.88 9.48
N GLU A 66 -5.39 -3.55 10.39
CA GLU A 66 -5.34 -3.15 11.79
C GLU A 66 -4.48 -1.90 11.98
N LYS A 67 -4.94 -0.95 12.78
CA LYS A 67 -4.16 0.27 13.09
C LYS A 67 -2.83 -0.05 13.77
N LYS A 68 -2.80 -1.07 14.63
CA LYS A 68 -1.58 -1.49 15.32
C LYS A 68 -0.49 -1.95 14.36
N ASP A 69 -0.87 -2.71 13.34
CA ASP A 69 0.06 -3.19 12.30
C ASP A 69 0.62 -2.01 11.50
N VAL A 70 -0.22 -1.02 11.20
CA VAL A 70 0.19 0.20 10.48
C VAL A 70 1.15 1.04 11.33
N GLU A 71 0.86 1.19 12.63
CA GLU A 71 1.73 1.89 13.57
C GLU A 71 3.08 1.18 13.74
N SER A 72 3.08 -0.16 13.77
CA SER A 72 4.30 -0.97 13.86
C SER A 72 5.12 -0.86 12.57
N ALA A 73 4.46 -1.01 11.42
CA ALA A 73 5.06 -0.84 10.10
C ALA A 73 5.69 0.54 9.91
N ASN A 74 5.04 1.61 10.35
CA ASN A 74 5.60 2.96 10.26
C ASN A 74 6.87 3.17 11.12
N LYS A 75 7.15 2.26 12.08
CA LYS A 75 8.36 2.28 12.91
C LYS A 75 9.43 1.29 12.44
N ASN A 76 9.05 0.28 11.65
CA ASN A 76 9.93 -0.77 11.17
C ASN A 76 9.83 -0.93 9.65
N ARG A 77 10.92 -0.60 8.95
CA ARG A 77 10.98 -0.65 7.47
C ARG A 77 10.69 -2.05 6.91
N GLN A 78 11.10 -3.12 7.60
CA GLN A 78 10.83 -4.48 7.14
C GLN A 78 9.33 -4.79 7.23
N GLU A 79 8.68 -4.39 8.32
CA GLU A 79 7.23 -4.54 8.48
C GLU A 79 6.46 -3.67 7.48
N LEU A 80 6.93 -2.45 7.22
CA LEU A 80 6.38 -1.59 6.16
C LEU A 80 6.45 -2.25 4.78
N TYR A 81 7.59 -2.86 4.46
CA TYR A 81 7.74 -3.63 3.22
C TYR A 81 6.72 -4.77 3.14
N HIS A 82 6.60 -5.58 4.19
CA HIS A 82 5.67 -6.71 4.21
C HIS A 82 4.22 -6.25 4.09
N LEU A 83 3.84 -5.21 4.84
CA LEU A 83 2.49 -4.63 4.79
C LEU A 83 2.16 -4.09 3.39
N LEU A 84 3.07 -3.35 2.77
CA LEU A 84 2.90 -2.83 1.41
C LEU A 84 2.81 -3.96 0.38
N ALA A 85 3.65 -5.00 0.50
CA ALA A 85 3.61 -6.14 -0.39
C ALA A 85 2.25 -6.84 -0.34
N THR A 86 1.73 -7.08 0.87
CA THR A 86 0.40 -7.68 1.06
C THR A 86 -0.72 -6.81 0.50
N VAL A 87 -0.69 -5.49 0.76
CA VAL A 87 -1.69 -4.55 0.24
C VAL A 87 -1.67 -4.57 -1.30
N LEU A 88 -0.50 -4.41 -1.92
CA LEU A 88 -0.38 -4.37 -3.37
C LEU A 88 -0.76 -5.71 -4.04
N ASP A 89 -0.51 -6.83 -3.39
CA ASP A 89 -0.87 -8.15 -3.89
C ASP A 89 -2.39 -8.41 -3.82
N GLN A 90 -3.03 -7.99 -2.73
CA GLN A 90 -4.49 -8.03 -2.59
C GLN A 90 -5.19 -7.10 -3.60
N VAL A 91 -4.65 -5.90 -3.83
CA VAL A 91 -5.19 -4.99 -4.88
C VAL A 91 -5.01 -5.59 -6.28
N LYS A 92 -3.91 -6.31 -6.55
CA LYS A 92 -3.70 -6.94 -7.85
C LYS A 92 -4.65 -8.11 -8.11
N SER A 93 -5.10 -8.77 -7.05
CA SER A 93 -5.98 -9.95 -7.12
C SER A 93 -7.47 -9.58 -7.18
N ALA A 94 -7.79 -8.29 -7.09
CA ALA A 94 -9.12 -7.69 -7.18
C ALA A 94 -9.48 -7.33 -8.63
#